data_AF-A0A0C3QCI0-F1
#
_entry.id   AF-A0A0C3QCI0-F1
#
_cell.length_a   1.000
_cell.length_b   1.000
_cell.length_c   1.000
_cell.angle_alpha   90.00
_cell.angle_beta   90.00
_cell.angle_gamma   90.00
#
_symmetry.space_group_name_H-M   'P 1'
#
loop_
_entity.id
_entity.type
_entity.pdbx_description
1 polymer ?
#
loop_
_entity_poly.entity_id
_entity_poly.type
_entity_poly.pdbx_seq_one_letter_code
_entity_poly.pdbx_strand_id
1 'polypeptide(L)'
;MPPQRKPTRRTRLLHLQLLAVVLRDLFTPTEDLLHRANEISTNTAILLAILQTRYLAPRIPVPKASQLHLAFEFAAIGQEKHRFVQMLRVTPEAFHHILSLIQDHPIFMCRGPRPQAPVELQLAVTLYRAGRYGNGSSVGDIARIAGVSEGSKEREKEWVERRVGCPSFREGWCTGDGTLVHLHQKPGLNGDAYFSRKMRYDLNVQVSVFSMLFASLT
;
A
#
# COMPACT_ATOMS: atom_id res chain seq x y z
N MET A 1 -14.60 -16.13 8.39
CA MET A 1 -13.38 -16.60 7.71
C MET A 1 -12.70 -15.44 7.02
N PRO A 2 -11.37 -15.28 7.11
CA PRO A 2 -10.67 -14.27 6.31
C PRO A 2 -10.86 -14.58 4.81
N PRO A 3 -11.04 -13.57 3.96
CA PRO A 3 -11.20 -13.78 2.53
C PRO A 3 -9.96 -14.48 1.96
N GLN A 4 -10.16 -15.61 1.28
CA GLN A 4 -9.06 -16.32 0.63
C GLN A 4 -8.42 -15.41 -0.43
N ARG A 5 -7.10 -15.24 -0.38
CA ARG A 5 -6.37 -14.45 -1.38
C ARG A 5 -6.59 -15.06 -2.76
N LYS A 6 -6.97 -14.22 -3.73
CA LYS A 6 -7.02 -14.62 -5.13
C LYS A 6 -5.63 -15.15 -5.54
N PRO A 7 -5.55 -16.34 -6.16
CA PRO A 7 -4.27 -16.91 -6.55
C PRO A 7 -3.55 -15.98 -7.53
N THR A 8 -2.26 -15.75 -7.30
CA THR A 8 -1.44 -14.88 -8.15
C THR A 8 -1.38 -15.42 -9.57
N ARG A 9 -1.11 -14.57 -10.57
CA ARG A 9 -0.93 -15.01 -11.96
C ARG A 9 0.11 -16.13 -12.07
N ARG A 10 1.20 -16.05 -11.29
CA ARG A 10 2.23 -17.11 -11.24
C ARG A 10 1.66 -18.42 -10.74
N THR A 11 0.96 -18.39 -9.61
CA THR A 11 0.30 -19.59 -9.04
C THR A 11 -0.67 -20.21 -10.04
N ARG A 12 -1.45 -19.39 -10.75
CA ARG A 12 -2.37 -19.87 -11.80
C ARG A 12 -1.61 -20.55 -12.95
N LEU A 13 -0.53 -19.94 -13.43
CA LEU A 13 0.28 -20.54 -14.50
C LEU A 13 0.92 -21.86 -14.08
N LEU A 14 1.42 -21.95 -12.84
CA LEU A 14 1.94 -23.21 -12.29
C LEU A 14 0.85 -24.29 -12.27
N HIS A 15 -0.34 -23.96 -11.76
CA HIS A 15 -1.46 -24.91 -11.74
C HIS A 15 -1.90 -25.32 -13.15
N LEU A 16 -1.97 -24.37 -14.09
CA LEU A 16 -2.31 -24.67 -15.48
C LEU A 16 -1.27 -25.57 -16.15
N GLN A 17 0.03 -25.35 -15.89
CA GLN A 17 1.09 -26.21 -16.41
C GLN A 17 0.98 -27.63 -15.83
N LEU A 18 0.78 -27.76 -14.52
CA LEU A 18 0.59 -29.07 -13.87
C LEU A 18 -0.65 -29.79 -14.41
N LEU A 19 -1.76 -29.07 -14.58
CA LEU A 19 -2.99 -29.60 -15.14
C LEU A 19 -2.78 -30.05 -16.60
N ALA A 20 -2.08 -29.26 -17.41
CA ALA A 20 -1.74 -29.63 -18.78
C ALA A 20 -0.89 -30.91 -18.85
N VAL A 21 0.07 -31.08 -17.93
CA VAL A 21 0.86 -32.31 -17.80
C VAL A 21 -0.04 -33.50 -17.46
N VAL A 22 -0.89 -33.38 -16.44
CA VAL A 22 -1.80 -34.47 -16.03
C VAL A 22 -2.76 -34.86 -17.15
N LEU A 23 -3.35 -33.88 -17.84
CA LEU A 23 -4.26 -34.15 -18.95
C LEU A 23 -3.54 -34.85 -20.10
N ARG A 24 -2.35 -34.37 -20.50
CA ARG A 24 -1.55 -35.01 -21.55
C ARG A 24 -1.23 -36.46 -21.17
N ASP A 25 -0.82 -36.71 -19.93
CA ASP A 25 -0.46 -38.04 -19.48
C ASP A 25 -1.66 -39.00 -19.44
N LEU A 26 -2.86 -38.49 -19.17
CA LEU A 26 -4.10 -39.26 -19.14
C LEU A 26 -4.60 -39.62 -20.56
N PHE A 27 -4.53 -38.69 -21.50
CA PHE A 27 -5.12 -38.83 -22.83
C PHE A 27 -4.15 -39.28 -23.92
N THR A 28 -2.84 -39.06 -23.72
CA THR A 28 -1.78 -39.41 -24.67
C THR A 28 -0.60 -40.06 -23.92
N PRO A 29 -0.80 -41.26 -23.35
CA PRO A 29 0.29 -41.98 -22.70
C PRO A 29 1.33 -42.37 -23.75
N THR A 30 2.60 -42.09 -23.46
CA THR A 30 3.73 -42.47 -24.33
C THR A 30 4.52 -43.59 -23.66
N GLU A 31 4.73 -44.69 -24.37
CA GLU A 31 5.54 -45.82 -23.88
C GLU A 31 7.04 -45.65 -24.16
N ASP A 32 7.42 -44.72 -25.05
CA ASP A 32 8.81 -44.36 -25.30
C ASP A 32 9.41 -43.56 -24.12
N LEU A 33 10.32 -44.21 -23.41
CA LEU A 33 11.04 -43.64 -22.28
C LEU A 33 11.89 -42.42 -22.66
N LEU A 34 12.45 -42.38 -23.86
CA LEU A 34 13.27 -41.26 -24.31
C LEU A 34 12.42 -40.02 -24.58
N HIS A 35 11.29 -40.21 -25.27
CA HIS A 35 10.29 -39.15 -25.43
C HIS A 35 9.81 -38.64 -24.07
N ARG A 36 9.50 -39.55 -23.14
CA ARG A 36 9.06 -39.21 -21.79
C ARG A 36 10.08 -38.39 -21.00
N ALA A 37 11.36 -38.75 -21.09
CA ALA A 37 12.44 -38.00 -20.45
C ALA A 37 12.56 -36.56 -21.00
N ASN A 38 12.39 -36.40 -22.31
CA ASN A 38 12.39 -35.08 -22.96
C ASN A 38 11.17 -34.23 -22.54
N GLU A 39 9.98 -34.83 -22.44
CA GLU A 39 8.79 -34.15 -21.94
C GLU A 39 8.98 -33.65 -20.50
N ILE A 40 9.49 -34.52 -19.61
CA ILE A 40 9.78 -34.15 -18.22
C ILE A 40 10.76 -32.99 -18.20
N SER A 41 11.87 -33.10 -18.92
CA SER A 41 12.90 -32.04 -18.98
C SER A 41 12.31 -30.70 -19.45
N THR A 42 11.46 -30.73 -20.48
CA THR A 42 10.78 -29.54 -21.00
C THR A 42 9.81 -28.95 -19.97
N ASN A 43 8.99 -29.78 -19.32
CA ASN A 43 8.05 -29.34 -18.29
C ASN A 43 8.80 -28.74 -17.08
N THR A 44 9.91 -29.36 -16.66
CA THR A 44 10.76 -28.84 -15.60
C THR A 44 11.36 -27.50 -15.99
N ALA A 45 11.85 -27.35 -17.23
CA ALA A 45 12.36 -26.07 -17.73
C ALA A 45 11.28 -24.98 -17.72
N ILE A 46 10.04 -25.29 -18.12
CA ILE A 46 8.92 -24.34 -18.08
C ILE A 46 8.57 -23.95 -16.64
N LEU A 47 8.47 -24.91 -15.73
CA LEU A 47 8.18 -24.65 -14.32
C LEU A 47 9.27 -23.79 -13.68
N LEU A 48 10.54 -24.12 -13.94
CA LEU A 48 11.69 -23.32 -13.50
C LEU A 48 11.64 -21.91 -14.10
N ALA A 49 11.33 -21.76 -15.39
CA ALA A 49 11.17 -20.46 -16.02
C ALA A 49 10.06 -19.64 -15.33
N ILE A 50 8.90 -20.23 -15.02
CA ILE A 50 7.81 -19.53 -14.32
C ILE A 50 8.22 -19.10 -12.89
N LEU A 51 8.98 -19.94 -12.19
CA LEU A 51 9.45 -19.68 -10.82
C LEU A 51 10.57 -18.63 -10.76
N GLN A 52 11.52 -18.71 -11.70
CA GLN A 52 12.72 -17.86 -11.71
C GLN A 52 12.49 -16.52 -12.42
N THR A 53 11.55 -16.45 -13.37
CA THR A 53 11.24 -15.17 -14.03
C THR A 53 10.61 -14.21 -13.04
N ARG A 54 11.26 -13.06 -12.84
CA ARG A 54 10.75 -12.01 -11.95
C ARG A 54 9.41 -11.45 -12.44
N TYR A 55 9.26 -11.27 -13.75
CA TYR A 55 8.08 -10.72 -14.40
C TYR A 55 7.59 -11.69 -15.48
N LEU A 56 6.31 -12.11 -15.39
CA LEU A 56 5.67 -13.04 -16.33
C LEU A 56 5.15 -12.36 -17.61
N ALA A 57 5.36 -11.05 -17.73
CA ALA A 57 4.97 -10.26 -18.87
C ALA A 57 5.95 -9.09 -19.03
N PRO A 58 6.15 -8.60 -20.27
CA PRO A 58 6.94 -7.41 -20.51
C PRO A 58 6.41 -6.22 -19.70
N ARG A 59 7.33 -5.38 -19.23
CA ARG A 59 7.01 -4.19 -18.43
C ARG A 59 6.90 -3.01 -19.38
N ILE A 60 5.68 -2.57 -19.66
CA ILE A 60 5.44 -1.31 -20.37
C ILE A 60 5.62 -0.18 -19.34
N PRO A 61 6.50 0.80 -19.59
CA PRO A 61 6.63 1.97 -18.71
C PRO A 61 5.30 2.71 -18.64
N VAL A 62 4.82 2.97 -17.42
CA VAL A 62 3.65 3.82 -17.19
C VAL A 62 4.16 5.25 -17.01
N PRO A 63 3.73 6.22 -17.83
CA PRO A 63 4.09 7.63 -17.67
C PRO A 63 3.66 8.15 -16.30
N LYS A 64 4.54 8.92 -15.63
CA LYS A 64 4.30 9.50 -14.31
C LYS A 64 4.88 10.90 -14.26
N ALA A 65 4.15 11.80 -13.64
CA ALA A 65 4.61 13.15 -13.34
C ALA A 65 4.31 13.40 -11.86
N SER A 66 5.37 13.52 -11.05
CA SER A 66 5.19 13.76 -9.63
C SER A 66 4.69 15.19 -9.41
N GLN A 67 3.53 15.34 -8.79
CA GLN A 67 2.98 16.64 -8.37
C GLN A 67 3.13 16.88 -6.87
N LEU A 68 3.64 15.88 -6.13
CA LEU A 68 3.73 15.95 -4.68
C LEU A 68 4.68 17.07 -4.21
N HIS A 69 5.66 17.43 -5.02
CA HIS A 69 6.63 18.49 -4.72
C HIS A 69 5.97 19.87 -4.54
N LEU A 70 4.82 20.10 -5.18
CA LEU A 70 4.06 21.35 -5.05
C LEU A 70 3.65 21.64 -3.61
N ALA A 71 3.51 20.61 -2.77
CA ALA A 71 3.29 20.82 -1.35
C ALA A 71 4.40 21.70 -0.76
N PHE A 72 5.66 21.38 -1.00
CA PHE A 72 6.79 22.13 -0.46
C PHE A 72 6.86 23.57 -0.99
N GLU A 73 6.43 23.80 -2.23
CA GLU A 73 6.28 25.15 -2.79
C GLU A 73 5.18 25.94 -2.07
N PHE A 74 4.03 25.32 -1.80
CA PHE A 74 2.96 25.94 -1.00
C PHE A 74 3.37 26.23 0.44
N ALA A 75 4.24 25.42 1.03
CA ALA A 75 4.77 25.68 2.36
C ALA A 75 5.68 26.92 2.39
N ALA A 76 6.44 27.15 1.31
CA ALA A 76 7.32 28.31 1.17
C ALA A 76 6.53 29.62 0.96
N ILE A 77 5.38 29.55 0.29
CA ILE A 77 4.51 30.72 0.07
C ILE A 77 3.53 30.85 1.24
N GLY A 78 3.79 31.78 2.17
CA GLY A 78 3.02 31.92 3.41
C GLY A 78 1.49 31.99 3.25
N GLN A 79 1.00 32.60 2.17
CA GLN A 79 -0.44 32.71 1.85
C GLN A 79 -1.06 31.38 1.35
N GLU A 80 -0.24 30.46 0.84
CA GLU A 80 -0.67 29.20 0.23
C GLU A 80 -0.50 28.00 1.17
N LYS A 81 -0.12 28.22 2.44
CA LYS A 81 -0.04 27.15 3.46
C LYS A 81 -1.33 26.32 3.57
N HIS A 82 -2.48 26.91 3.26
CA HIS A 82 -3.75 26.19 3.23
C HIS A 82 -3.78 25.05 2.19
N ARG A 83 -3.10 25.21 1.04
CA ARG A 83 -2.97 24.16 0.01
C ARG A 83 -2.05 23.04 0.46
N PHE A 84 -0.99 23.35 1.21
CA PHE A 84 -0.16 22.33 1.85
C PHE A 84 -1.01 21.45 2.78
N VAL A 85 -1.79 22.09 3.66
CA VAL A 85 -2.70 21.39 4.59
C VAL A 85 -3.74 20.58 3.82
N GLN A 86 -4.28 21.11 2.72
CA GLN A 86 -5.22 20.37 1.87
C GLN A 86 -4.58 19.12 1.26
N MET A 87 -3.31 19.20 0.85
CA MET A 87 -2.57 18.08 0.25
C MET A 87 -2.14 17.02 1.27
N LEU A 88 -1.56 17.43 2.40
CA LEU A 88 -0.90 16.52 3.36
C LEU A 88 -1.66 16.36 4.69
N ARG A 89 -2.77 17.08 4.88
CA ARG A 89 -3.64 17.05 6.08
C ARG A 89 -2.98 17.45 7.39
N VAL A 90 -1.80 18.03 7.33
CA VAL A 90 -1.06 18.59 8.47
C VAL A 90 -0.52 19.96 8.09
N THR A 91 -0.22 20.81 9.08
CA THR A 91 0.46 22.08 8.81
C THR A 91 1.92 21.83 8.42
N PRO A 92 2.57 22.77 7.70
CA PRO A 92 3.99 22.66 7.41
C PRO A 92 4.83 22.46 8.67
N GLU A 93 4.49 23.13 9.77
CA GLU A 93 5.20 23.04 11.04
C GLU A 93 5.08 21.64 11.65
N ALA A 94 3.86 21.07 11.66
CA ALA A 94 3.61 19.71 12.14
C ALA A 94 4.33 18.67 11.26
N PHE A 95 4.36 18.88 9.95
CA PHE A 95 5.07 18.01 9.02
C PHE A 95 6.58 17.97 9.33
N HIS A 96 7.22 19.13 9.48
CA HIS A 96 8.65 19.20 9.81
C HIS A 96 8.94 18.62 11.19
N HIS A 97 8.04 18.83 12.15
CA HIS A 97 8.16 18.23 13.47
C HIS A 97 8.14 16.69 13.38
N ILE A 98 7.17 16.10 12.69
CA ILE A 98 7.12 14.64 12.48
C ILE A 98 8.39 14.17 11.75
N LEU A 99 8.82 14.88 10.71
CA LEU A 99 10.03 14.55 9.97
C LEU A 99 11.25 14.50 10.90
N SER A 100 11.41 15.50 11.77
CA SER A 100 12.52 15.55 12.74
C SER A 100 12.52 14.37 13.73
N LEU A 101 11.34 13.82 14.04
CA LEU A 101 11.21 12.68 14.95
C LEU A 101 11.58 11.34 14.29
N ILE A 102 11.46 11.24 12.95
CA ILE A 102 11.57 9.95 12.25
C ILE A 102 12.78 9.85 11.32
N GLN A 103 13.36 10.98 10.88
CA GLN A 103 14.36 11.01 9.80
C GLN A 103 15.60 10.15 10.09
N ASP A 104 16.03 10.08 11.35
CA ASP A 104 17.23 9.35 11.77
C ASP A 104 16.96 7.88 12.14
N HIS A 105 15.71 7.41 11.97
CA HIS A 105 15.36 6.05 12.34
C HIS A 105 16.06 5.03 11.43
N PRO A 106 16.67 3.95 11.97
CA PRO A 106 17.42 2.97 11.19
C PRO A 106 16.65 2.30 10.04
N ILE A 107 15.32 2.29 10.11
CA ILE A 107 14.44 1.77 9.05
C ILE A 107 14.55 2.55 7.73
N PHE A 108 14.98 3.81 7.79
CA PHE A 108 15.20 4.68 6.63
C PHE A 108 16.66 4.70 6.16
N MET A 109 17.54 3.96 6.85
CA MET A 109 18.93 3.80 6.46
C MET A 109 19.04 2.67 5.44
N CYS A 110 19.13 3.04 4.16
CA CYS A 110 19.25 2.06 3.08
C CYS A 110 20.64 1.44 3.08
N ARG A 111 20.73 0.13 3.36
CA ARG A 111 22.00 -0.64 3.31
C ARG A 111 22.25 -1.32 1.95
N GLY A 112 21.39 -1.08 0.97
CA GLY A 112 21.40 -1.77 -0.32
C GLY A 112 21.98 -0.95 -1.48
N PRO A 113 22.17 -1.58 -2.65
CA PRO A 113 22.75 -0.93 -3.83
C PRO A 113 21.81 0.09 -4.51
N ARG A 114 20.57 0.23 -4.03
CA ARG A 114 19.59 1.19 -4.56
C ARG A 114 19.28 2.20 -3.47
N PRO A 115 19.41 3.51 -3.74
CA PRO A 115 19.08 4.53 -2.76
C PRO A 115 17.58 4.44 -2.43
N GLN A 116 17.26 4.53 -1.14
CA GLN A 116 15.89 4.76 -0.70
C GLN A 116 15.51 6.21 -0.99
N ALA A 117 14.23 6.47 -1.26
CA ALA A 117 13.75 7.85 -1.40
C ALA A 117 13.99 8.64 -0.10
N PRO A 118 14.16 9.98 -0.16
CA PRO A 118 14.26 10.81 1.04
C PRO A 118 13.10 10.56 2.01
N VAL A 119 13.37 10.60 3.32
CA VAL A 119 12.34 10.36 4.36
C VAL A 119 11.21 11.38 4.26
N GLU A 120 11.56 12.63 3.95
CA GLU A 120 10.61 13.70 3.64
C GLU A 120 9.60 13.29 2.56
N LEU A 121 10.08 12.77 1.42
CA LEU A 121 9.23 12.32 0.33
C LEU A 121 8.39 11.10 0.75
N GLN A 122 8.97 10.16 1.49
CA GLN A 122 8.23 9.00 1.99
C GLN A 122 7.09 9.41 2.94
N LEU A 123 7.36 10.33 3.87
CA LEU A 123 6.38 10.89 4.79
C LEU A 123 5.28 11.65 4.03
N ALA A 124 5.65 12.51 3.08
CA ALA A 124 4.69 13.23 2.26
C ALA A 124 3.77 12.28 1.48
N VAL A 125 4.30 11.20 0.89
CA VAL A 125 3.48 10.21 0.18
C VAL A 125 2.54 9.47 1.13
N THR A 126 3.01 9.12 2.33
CA THR A 126 2.20 8.45 3.35
C THR A 126 1.05 9.34 3.82
N LEU A 127 1.33 10.61 4.14
CA LEU A 127 0.33 11.58 4.56
C LEU A 127 -0.66 11.91 3.43
N TYR A 128 -0.17 12.08 2.20
CA TYR A 128 -1.01 12.28 1.03
C TYR A 128 -1.97 11.11 0.80
N ARG A 129 -1.48 9.87 0.96
CA ARG A 129 -2.32 8.67 0.87
C ARG A 129 -3.35 8.59 2.00
N ALA A 130 -2.94 8.86 3.24
CA ALA A 130 -3.83 8.85 4.41
C ALA A 130 -4.92 9.93 4.29
N GLY A 131 -4.62 11.06 3.67
CA GLY A 131 -5.55 12.17 3.46
C GLY A 131 -6.57 12.01 2.33
N ARG A 132 -6.52 10.90 1.58
CA ARG A 132 -7.42 10.62 0.43
C ARG A 132 -8.31 9.41 0.67
N TYR A 133 -9.44 9.40 -0.04
CA TYR A 133 -10.44 8.33 0.03
C TYR A 133 -10.86 7.87 -1.37
N GLY A 134 -11.43 6.66 -1.43
CA GLY A 134 -11.95 6.07 -2.66
C GLY A 134 -10.85 5.89 -3.71
N ASN A 135 -11.17 6.17 -4.97
CA ASN A 135 -10.24 6.03 -6.09
C ASN A 135 -8.93 6.81 -5.88
N GLY A 136 -8.99 7.98 -5.24
CA GLY A 136 -7.81 8.82 -4.97
C GLY A 136 -6.81 8.22 -3.97
N SER A 137 -7.19 7.16 -3.24
CA SER A 137 -6.30 6.38 -2.37
C SER A 137 -5.73 5.13 -3.05
N SER A 138 -6.12 4.88 -4.31
CA SER A 138 -5.67 3.71 -5.08
C SER A 138 -4.17 3.74 -5.34
N VAL A 139 -3.56 2.55 -5.42
CA VAL A 139 -2.13 2.42 -5.69
C VAL A 139 -1.72 3.10 -7.00
N GLY A 140 -2.56 3.00 -8.04
CA GLY A 140 -2.30 3.63 -9.33
C GLY A 140 -2.26 5.16 -9.24
N ASP A 141 -3.25 5.77 -8.58
CA ASP A 141 -3.32 7.23 -8.46
C ASP A 141 -2.23 7.78 -7.56
N ILE A 142 -1.96 7.13 -6.43
CA ILE A 142 -0.86 7.50 -5.53
C ILE A 142 0.48 7.37 -6.25
N ALA A 143 0.70 6.27 -7.00
CA ALA A 143 1.94 6.06 -7.75
C ALA A 143 2.16 7.12 -8.83
N ARG A 144 1.09 7.56 -9.50
CA ARG A 144 1.14 8.60 -10.53
C ARG A 144 1.51 9.95 -9.94
N ILE A 145 0.82 10.37 -8.88
CA ILE A 145 1.03 11.68 -8.23
C ILE A 145 2.36 11.77 -7.48
N ALA A 146 2.81 10.68 -6.87
CA ALA A 146 4.08 10.64 -6.16
C ALA A 146 5.29 10.32 -7.06
N GLY A 147 5.07 9.97 -8.33
CA GLY A 147 6.14 9.54 -9.23
C GLY A 147 6.83 8.22 -8.84
N VAL A 148 6.15 7.36 -8.08
CA VAL A 148 6.70 6.10 -7.55
C VAL A 148 6.19 4.87 -8.29
N SER A 149 6.80 3.70 -8.08
CA SER A 149 6.30 2.46 -8.68
C SER A 149 5.11 1.90 -7.91
N GLU A 150 4.06 1.48 -8.64
CA GLU A 150 2.91 0.79 -8.04
C GLU A 150 3.33 -0.45 -7.24
N GLY A 151 4.33 -1.19 -7.74
CA GLY A 151 4.89 -2.33 -7.03
C GLY A 151 5.55 -1.98 -5.68
N SER A 152 6.10 -0.76 -5.53
CA SER A 152 6.59 -0.28 -4.24
C SER A 152 5.44 -0.06 -3.26
N LYS A 153 4.31 0.47 -3.74
CA LYS A 153 3.13 0.73 -2.91
C LYS A 153 2.43 -0.56 -2.51
N GLU A 154 2.34 -1.55 -3.40
CA GLU A 154 1.82 -2.88 -3.02
C GLU A 154 2.68 -3.60 -1.98
N ARG A 155 4.01 -3.43 -2.02
CA ARG A 155 4.91 -3.95 -0.98
C ARG A 155 4.71 -3.26 0.36
N GLU A 156 4.54 -1.93 0.35
CA GLU A 156 4.22 -1.14 1.54
C GLU A 156 2.90 -1.62 2.18
N LYS A 157 1.85 -1.82 1.35
CA LYS A 157 0.56 -2.36 1.79
C LYS A 157 0.68 -3.73 2.46
N GLU A 158 1.46 -4.63 1.85
CA GLU A 158 1.72 -5.95 2.41
C GLU A 158 2.51 -5.88 3.72
N TRP A 159 3.47 -4.96 3.82
CA TRP A 159 4.22 -4.74 5.04
C TRP A 159 3.32 -4.24 6.19
N VAL A 160 2.43 -3.28 5.91
CA VAL A 160 1.44 -2.77 6.89
C VAL A 160 0.53 -3.90 7.38
N GLU A 161 -0.05 -4.67 6.46
CA GLU A 161 -0.88 -5.83 6.78
C GLU A 161 -0.15 -6.82 7.69
N ARG A 162 1.09 -7.17 7.34
CA ARG A 162 1.91 -8.11 8.13
C ARG A 162 2.27 -7.56 9.51
N ARG A 163 2.53 -6.25 9.61
CA ARG A 163 2.97 -5.63 10.86
C ARG A 163 1.81 -5.39 11.83
N VAL A 164 0.65 -4.99 11.31
CA VAL A 164 -0.54 -4.69 12.12
C VAL A 164 -1.38 -5.95 12.37
N GLY A 165 -1.30 -6.94 11.49
CA GLY A 165 -2.16 -8.13 11.55
C GLY A 165 -3.61 -7.87 11.13
N CYS A 166 -3.91 -6.68 10.58
CA CYS A 166 -5.24 -6.30 10.12
C CYS A 166 -5.26 -6.15 8.59
N PRO A 167 -5.86 -7.10 7.84
CA PRO A 167 -5.96 -7.03 6.38
C PRO A 167 -6.67 -5.78 5.86
N SER A 168 -7.63 -5.24 6.62
CA SER A 168 -8.36 -4.02 6.22
C SER A 168 -7.45 -2.80 6.12
N PHE A 169 -6.34 -2.75 6.87
CA PHE A 169 -5.40 -1.62 6.85
C PHE A 169 -4.50 -1.62 5.61
N ARG A 170 -4.50 -2.73 4.85
CA ARG A 170 -3.78 -2.85 3.59
C ARG A 170 -4.20 -1.76 2.60
N GLU A 171 -5.50 -1.52 2.47
CA GLU A 171 -6.03 -0.58 1.48
C GLU A 171 -5.91 0.88 1.92
N GLY A 172 -5.83 1.10 3.23
CA GLY A 172 -5.56 2.40 3.83
C GLY A 172 -5.83 2.32 5.33
N TRP A 173 -5.16 3.17 6.10
CA TRP A 173 -5.48 3.43 7.49
C TRP A 173 -5.98 4.87 7.53
N CYS A 174 -7.16 5.10 8.10
CA CYS A 174 -7.83 6.41 8.16
C CYS A 174 -8.30 7.00 6.82
N THR A 175 -8.48 6.20 5.77
CA THR A 175 -9.15 6.65 4.54
C THR A 175 -10.65 6.72 4.79
N GLY A 176 -11.10 7.83 5.33
CA GLY A 176 -12.46 8.27 5.20
C GLY A 176 -12.71 9.43 6.15
N ASP A 177 -13.11 10.54 5.53
CA ASP A 177 -13.75 11.67 6.16
C ASP A 177 -14.79 11.18 7.19
N GLY A 178 -14.46 11.28 8.47
CA GLY A 178 -15.31 10.79 9.56
C GLY A 178 -15.66 9.31 9.42
N THR A 179 -14.70 8.42 9.11
CA THR A 179 -14.96 6.97 9.16
C THR A 179 -15.33 6.59 10.59
N LEU A 180 -16.63 6.50 10.82
CA LEU A 180 -17.17 6.06 12.08
C LEU A 180 -16.77 4.61 12.28
N VAL A 181 -16.09 4.32 13.38
CA VAL A 181 -15.83 2.95 13.83
C VAL A 181 -17.18 2.35 14.19
N HIS A 182 -17.62 1.39 13.37
CA HIS A 182 -18.87 0.68 13.60
C HIS A 182 -18.79 -0.10 14.91
N LEU A 183 -19.70 0.21 15.83
CA LEU A 183 -19.84 -0.49 17.09
C LEU A 183 -20.83 -1.64 16.92
N HIS A 184 -20.48 -2.82 17.43
CA HIS A 184 -21.32 -4.02 17.35
C HIS A 184 -22.61 -3.88 18.18
N GLN A 185 -22.57 -3.09 19.25
CA GLN A 185 -23.68 -2.88 20.18
C GLN A 185 -23.74 -1.41 20.63
N LYS A 186 -24.91 -0.97 21.08
CA LYS A 186 -25.13 0.33 21.73
C LYS A 186 -24.14 0.50 22.91
N PRO A 187 -23.35 1.59 22.95
CA PRO A 187 -22.50 1.90 24.10
C PRO A 187 -23.32 2.04 25.39
N GLY A 188 -22.77 1.55 26.50
CA GLY A 188 -23.44 1.62 27.81
C GLY A 188 -23.59 3.05 28.33
N LEU A 189 -22.66 3.96 27.99
CA LEU A 189 -22.71 5.37 28.35
C LEU A 189 -23.12 6.21 27.13
N ASN A 190 -24.20 6.99 27.27
CA ASN A 190 -24.69 7.91 26.23
C ASN A 190 -24.87 7.26 24.85
N GLY A 191 -25.29 5.99 24.79
CA GLY A 191 -25.36 5.22 23.54
C GLY A 191 -26.11 5.91 22.41
N ASP A 192 -27.13 6.71 22.72
CA ASP A 192 -27.91 7.46 21.72
C ASP A 192 -27.08 8.53 20.99
N ALA A 193 -26.03 9.08 21.62
CA ALA A 193 -25.10 10.03 21.00
C ALA A 193 -24.23 9.38 19.91
N TYR A 194 -24.12 8.05 19.92
CA TYR A 194 -23.35 7.28 18.93
C TYR A 194 -24.23 6.72 17.81
N PHE A 195 -25.54 6.98 17.83
CA PHE A 195 -26.46 6.49 16.80
C PHE A 195 -26.46 7.43 15.59
N SER A 196 -25.97 6.96 14.44
CA SER A 196 -25.82 7.78 13.25
C SER A 196 -27.08 7.83 12.38
N ARG A 197 -27.14 8.81 11.45
CA ARG A 197 -28.17 8.89 10.39
C ARG A 197 -28.26 7.60 9.55
N LYS A 198 -27.23 6.76 9.55
CA LYS A 198 -27.20 5.46 8.85
C LYS A 198 -27.80 4.31 9.69
N MET A 199 -28.50 4.64 10.77
CA MET A 199 -29.15 3.70 11.71
C MET A 199 -28.20 2.66 12.31
N ARG A 200 -26.97 3.07 12.62
CA ARG A 200 -25.93 2.22 13.21
C ARG A 200 -25.19 2.97 14.30
N TYR A 201 -24.59 2.23 15.25
CA TYR A 201 -23.74 2.81 16.29
C TYR A 201 -22.32 2.97 15.78
N ASP A 202 -21.78 4.16 15.96
CA ASP A 202 -20.70 4.70 15.12
C ASP A 202 -19.84 5.67 15.94
N LEU A 203 -18.51 5.47 15.98
CA LEU A 203 -17.59 6.32 16.76
C LEU A 203 -16.63 7.10 15.85
N ASN A 204 -16.61 8.44 15.99
CA ASN A 204 -15.66 9.28 15.26
C ASN A 204 -14.28 9.21 15.92
N VAL A 205 -13.25 8.85 15.15
CA VAL A 205 -11.86 8.85 15.61
C VAL A 205 -11.13 10.02 14.96
N GLN A 206 -10.82 11.05 15.76
CA GLN A 206 -9.95 12.14 15.36
C GLN A 206 -8.60 12.00 16.06
N VAL A 207 -7.51 12.05 15.29
CA VAL A 207 -6.15 12.16 15.82
C VAL A 207 -5.77 13.64 15.76
N SER A 208 -5.75 14.29 16.92
CA SER A 208 -5.28 15.68 17.06
C SER A 208 -3.85 15.68 17.56
N VAL A 209 -2.92 16.25 16.79
CA VAL A 209 -1.54 16.49 17.25
C VAL A 209 -1.52 17.87 17.92
N PHE A 210 -1.49 17.89 19.25
CA PHE A 210 -1.30 19.12 20.01
C PHE A 210 0.20 19.47 20.04
N SER A 211 0.59 20.57 19.41
CA SER A 211 1.92 21.16 19.58
C SER A 211 1.91 22.05 20.83
N MET A 212 2.53 21.60 21.92
CA MET A 212 2.85 22.50 23.04
C MET A 212 4.12 23.27 22.69
N LEU A 213 3.95 24.52 22.25
CA LEU A 213 5.04 25.50 22.27
C LEU A 213 5.32 25.88 23.73
N PHE A 214 6.34 25.30 24.34
CA PHE A 214 6.90 25.83 25.58
C PHE A 214 7.66 27.11 25.24
N ALA A 215 7.01 28.27 25.39
CA ALA A 215 7.71 29.53 25.49
C ALA A 215 8.49 29.51 26.81
N SER A 216 9.81 29.38 26.73
CA SER A 216 10.67 29.62 27.88
C SER A 216 10.64 31.10 28.18
N LEU A 217 10.05 31.49 29.31
CA LEU A 217 10.16 32.82 29.89
C LEU A 217 11.59 32.94 30.45
N THR A 218 12.42 33.74 29.78
CA THR A 218 13.61 34.38 30.37
C THR A 218 13.19 35.66 31.08
#